data_AF-A0A9P6ZN71-F1
#
_entry.id   AF-A0A9P6ZN71-F1
#
_cell.length_a   1.000
_cell.length_b   1.000
_cell.length_c   1.000
_cell.angle_alpha   90.00
_cell.angle_beta   90.00
_cell.angle_gamma   90.00
#
_symmetry.space_group_name_H-M   'P 1'
#
loop_
_entity.id
_entity.type
_entity.pdbx_description
1 polymer ?
#
loop_
_entity_poly.entity_id
_entity_poly.type
_entity_poly.pdbx_seq_one_letter_code
_entity_poly.pdbx_strand_id
1 'polypeptide(L)'
;MAKYYDEIPESLIEWVRKQHMFWVASAPLGPGGHVNVSPKGTADCFHVVNSHRVWYQDLTGSGAETISHIRENGRITILFHSFEGPPRILRLYGIGTIYEYGTQEYESFIPPETRKPGSRAAIVIDVYQCQTSCGYAVPIYDFVTHRTQLLRLHNTRESYDRASDATSSTEIDQKGLKAHWIRTNSRSVDGLPGLLTAPHSKVTPVSNFDKKGPRPKLHHLSSRDGDAMSSGATLAVGFALGALVATAYYDEIPESLIEWVRKQHMFWIASAPLGPGGHVNVSPKGTADCFHVVNSHRVWYQDLTGSGVETISHIRENGRITILFHSFEGPPRILRLYGIGTVYEYGTREYESLIPPETRKPGSRAAIVIDVYQCQTSCGYAVPIYDFVTHRTQLLRSLDMRESRDRATTPTELNPKGLRAYWILKNLSSVDGLPGLLTAPDSKVTSLSVFDKEGPRPKLHRLPSGDADALSTGAALAVGFAIGALVATTLPRILSVTGNVSIRA
;
A
#
# COMPACT_ATOMS: atom_id res chain seq x y z
N MET A 1 -4.96 -12.94 13.15
CA MET A 1 -6.26 -12.39 12.73
C MET A 1 -6.13 -10.89 12.61
N ALA A 2 -6.91 -10.25 11.74
CA ALA A 2 -7.00 -8.79 11.79
C ALA A 2 -7.74 -8.36 13.07
N LYS A 3 -7.39 -7.19 13.60
CA LYS A 3 -8.11 -6.54 14.70
C LYS A 3 -8.52 -5.15 14.24
N TYR A 4 -9.73 -4.76 14.62
CA TYR A 4 -10.28 -3.44 14.35
C TYR A 4 -10.33 -2.64 15.64
N TYR A 5 -10.16 -1.32 15.50
CA TYR A 5 -10.18 -0.36 16.58
C TYR A 5 -10.89 0.89 16.09
N ASP A 6 -11.60 1.59 16.96
CA ASP A 6 -12.28 2.85 16.61
C ASP A 6 -11.29 4.04 16.60
N GLU A 7 -10.11 3.86 17.21
CA GLU A 7 -9.04 4.84 17.29
C GLU A 7 -7.67 4.19 17.08
N ILE A 8 -6.64 5.00 16.84
CA ILE A 8 -5.24 4.54 16.75
C ILE A 8 -4.80 4.08 18.14
N PRO A 9 -4.50 2.79 18.34
CA PRO A 9 -4.03 2.31 19.64
C PRO A 9 -2.73 3.01 20.04
N GLU A 10 -2.61 3.47 21.28
CA GLU A 10 -1.44 4.20 21.79
C GLU A 10 -0.12 3.46 21.50
N SER A 11 -0.09 2.15 21.72
CA SER A 11 1.07 1.29 21.41
C SER A 11 1.51 1.27 19.94
N LEU A 12 0.64 1.69 19.02
CA LEU A 12 0.93 1.80 17.59
C LEU A 12 1.36 3.20 17.18
N ILE A 13 1.07 4.25 17.96
CA ILE A 13 1.49 5.62 17.65
C ILE A 13 3.01 5.72 17.61
N GLU A 14 3.70 5.21 18.63
CA GLU A 14 5.16 5.17 18.67
C GLU A 14 5.77 4.34 17.53
N TRP A 15 5.09 3.25 17.15
CA TRP A 15 5.53 2.45 16.02
C TRP A 15 5.36 3.19 14.69
N VAL A 16 4.24 3.91 14.50
CA VAL A 16 3.97 4.75 13.32
C VAL A 16 5.01 5.85 13.18
N ARG A 17 5.36 6.55 14.27
CA ARG A 17 6.39 7.61 14.28
C ARG A 17 7.77 7.14 13.82
N LYS A 18 8.09 5.85 14.01
CA LYS A 18 9.35 5.25 13.58
C LYS A 18 9.37 4.82 12.11
N GLN A 19 8.23 4.86 11.40
CA GLN A 19 8.18 4.43 10.00
C GLN A 19 8.75 5.52 9.08
N HIS A 20 9.65 5.13 8.18
CA HIS A 20 10.24 6.05 7.20
C HIS A 20 9.33 6.35 6.00
N MET A 21 8.27 5.57 5.82
CA MET A 21 7.32 5.76 4.73
C MET A 21 5.96 5.14 5.02
N PHE A 22 4.97 5.57 4.25
CA PHE A 22 3.59 5.08 4.26
C PHE A 22 3.00 5.12 2.85
N TRP A 23 1.86 4.45 2.67
CA TRP A 23 1.11 4.50 1.41
C TRP A 23 -0.24 5.16 1.66
N VAL A 24 -0.66 5.97 0.70
CA VAL A 24 -1.96 6.62 0.70
C VAL A 24 -2.79 6.03 -0.42
N ALA A 25 -3.99 5.57 -0.09
CA ALA A 25 -4.99 5.20 -1.09
C ALA A 25 -6.24 6.06 -0.95
N SER A 26 -6.83 6.39 -2.10
CA SER A 26 -8.06 7.15 -2.22
C SER A 26 -8.75 6.75 -3.53
N ALA A 27 -10.06 6.93 -3.64
CA ALA A 27 -10.77 6.58 -4.86
C ALA A 27 -11.95 7.52 -5.12
N PRO A 28 -12.25 7.84 -6.38
CA PRO A 28 -13.47 8.52 -6.73
C PRO A 28 -14.66 7.54 -6.66
N LEU A 29 -15.88 8.08 -6.56
CA LEU A 29 -17.12 7.30 -6.53
C LEU A 29 -17.51 6.76 -7.91
N GLY A 30 -17.07 7.42 -8.98
CA GLY A 30 -17.39 7.03 -10.35
C GLY A 30 -16.85 5.62 -10.71
N PRO A 31 -17.66 4.76 -11.38
CA PRO A 31 -17.25 3.39 -11.73
C PRO A 31 -16.14 3.32 -12.78
N GLY A 32 -15.92 4.40 -13.55
CA GLY A 32 -14.78 4.53 -14.46
C GLY A 32 -13.56 5.23 -13.85
N GLY A 33 -13.65 5.74 -12.61
CA GLY A 33 -12.58 6.55 -12.03
C GLY A 33 -11.44 5.72 -11.44
N HIS A 34 -10.22 6.24 -11.48
CA HIS A 34 -9.02 5.51 -11.11
C HIS A 34 -8.85 5.42 -9.59
N VAL A 35 -8.72 4.20 -9.07
CA VAL A 35 -8.31 4.01 -7.66
C VAL A 35 -6.85 4.43 -7.53
N ASN A 36 -6.55 5.34 -6.62
CA ASN A 36 -5.19 5.84 -6.42
C ASN A 36 -4.51 5.09 -5.27
N VAL A 37 -3.21 4.82 -5.46
CA VAL A 37 -2.29 4.41 -4.40
C VAL A 37 -0.92 5.06 -4.63
N SER A 38 -0.35 5.64 -3.60
CA SER A 38 0.90 6.40 -3.71
C SER A 38 1.80 6.22 -2.49
N PRO A 39 3.11 5.97 -2.69
CA PRO A 39 4.06 5.95 -1.59
C PRO A 39 4.43 7.40 -1.17
N LYS A 40 4.61 7.61 0.13
CA LYS A 40 5.07 8.85 0.75
C LYS A 40 6.21 8.50 1.70
N GLY A 41 7.41 9.02 1.46
CA GLY A 41 8.60 8.63 2.23
C GLY A 41 9.69 9.70 2.34
N THR A 42 9.34 10.96 2.13
CA THR A 42 10.21 12.03 2.60
C THR A 42 10.20 12.04 4.13
N ALA A 43 11.38 12.17 4.73
CA ALA A 43 11.54 12.17 6.18
C ALA A 43 10.61 13.20 6.84
N ASP A 44 10.05 12.83 7.99
CA ASP A 44 9.32 13.77 8.85
C ASP A 44 8.12 14.44 8.16
N CYS A 45 7.37 13.65 7.37
CA CYS A 45 6.19 14.11 6.64
C CYS A 45 4.85 13.65 7.23
N PHE A 46 4.82 12.70 8.17
CA PHE A 46 3.60 12.20 8.77
C PHE A 46 3.58 12.49 10.26
N HIS A 47 2.46 13.01 10.76
CA HIS A 47 2.32 13.49 12.13
C HIS A 47 1.02 12.98 12.76
N VAL A 48 1.12 12.53 14.01
CA VAL A 48 -0.03 12.10 14.81
C VAL A 48 -0.37 13.23 15.79
N VAL A 49 -1.60 13.76 15.71
CA VAL A 49 -2.11 14.79 16.61
C VAL A 49 -2.64 14.14 17.89
N ASN A 50 -3.48 13.12 17.73
CA ASN A 50 -4.02 12.28 18.80
C ASN A 50 -4.48 10.92 18.20
N SER A 51 -5.16 10.09 18.99
CA SER A 51 -5.64 8.76 18.56
C SER A 51 -6.67 8.78 17.42
N HIS A 52 -7.31 9.93 17.14
CA HIS A 52 -8.32 10.08 16.09
C HIS A 52 -7.92 11.04 14.97
N ARG A 53 -6.77 11.69 15.05
CA ARG A 53 -6.39 12.71 14.08
C ARG A 53 -4.92 12.63 13.74
N VAL A 54 -4.65 12.54 12.45
CA VAL A 54 -3.30 12.56 11.86
C VAL A 54 -3.26 13.57 10.74
N TRP A 55 -2.07 13.96 10.33
CA TRP A 55 -1.89 14.73 9.10
C TRP A 55 -0.57 14.39 8.44
N TYR A 56 -0.47 14.67 7.15
CA TYR A 56 0.82 14.61 6.47
C TYR A 56 1.05 15.81 5.56
N GLN A 57 2.32 16.20 5.46
CA GLN A 57 2.79 17.23 4.53
C GLN A 57 2.80 16.67 3.12
N ASP A 58 1.84 17.07 2.28
CA ASP A 58 1.79 16.65 0.89
C ASP A 58 2.78 17.47 0.07
N LEU A 59 3.89 16.83 -0.29
CA LEU A 59 4.86 17.39 -1.21
C LEU A 59 4.39 17.23 -2.66
N THR A 60 4.78 18.19 -3.49
CA THR A 60 4.40 18.28 -4.88
C THR A 60 4.79 17.00 -5.62
N GLY A 61 3.77 16.29 -6.10
CA GLY A 61 3.92 15.15 -6.98
C GLY A 61 3.61 15.53 -8.42
N SER A 62 3.59 14.50 -9.26
CA SER A 62 3.20 14.65 -10.65
C SER A 62 1.68 14.64 -10.88
N GLY A 63 0.88 14.30 -9.86
CA GLY A 63 -0.58 14.33 -9.86
C GLY A 63 -1.18 14.84 -8.54
N ALA A 64 -2.51 14.98 -8.49
CA ALA A 64 -3.28 15.48 -7.35
C ALA A 64 -4.51 14.61 -7.02
N GLU A 65 -4.42 13.31 -7.29
CA GLU A 65 -5.49 12.31 -7.18
C GLU A 65 -6.04 12.25 -5.75
N THR A 66 -5.17 12.17 -4.74
CA THR A 66 -5.61 12.17 -3.33
C THR A 66 -6.40 13.43 -2.96
N ILE A 67 -5.90 14.60 -3.34
CA ILE A 67 -6.58 15.89 -3.13
C ILE A 67 -7.95 15.86 -3.80
N SER A 68 -8.00 15.42 -5.07
CA SER A 68 -9.24 15.42 -5.83
C SER A 68 -10.29 14.45 -5.30
N HIS A 69 -9.88 13.25 -4.86
CA HIS A 69 -10.80 12.26 -4.28
C HIS A 69 -11.30 12.72 -2.89
N ILE A 70 -10.43 13.34 -2.08
CA ILE A 70 -10.85 13.93 -0.80
C ILE A 70 -11.86 15.05 -1.05
N ARG A 71 -11.66 15.91 -2.05
CA ARG A 71 -12.63 16.95 -2.40
C ARG A 71 -13.98 16.39 -2.83
N GLU A 72 -14.00 15.28 -3.56
CA GLU A 72 -15.24 14.65 -4.00
C GLU A 72 -15.98 13.97 -2.86
N ASN A 73 -15.27 13.17 -2.05
CA ASN A 73 -15.93 12.24 -1.11
C ASN A 73 -15.20 12.04 0.22
N GLY A 74 -14.05 12.67 0.44
CA GLY A 74 -13.29 12.61 1.69
C GLY A 74 -12.56 11.30 1.96
N ARG A 75 -12.82 10.19 1.24
CA ARG A 75 -12.30 8.88 1.60
C ARG A 75 -10.80 8.76 1.38
N ILE A 76 -10.11 8.35 2.43
CA ILE A 76 -8.66 8.10 2.40
C ILE A 76 -8.31 6.93 3.31
N THR A 77 -7.27 6.19 2.92
CA THR A 77 -6.67 5.14 3.74
C THR A 77 -5.15 5.31 3.77
N ILE A 78 -4.60 5.31 4.98
CA ILE A 78 -3.15 5.30 5.20
C ILE A 78 -2.72 3.89 5.58
N LEU A 79 -1.69 3.38 4.91
CA LEU A 79 -1.09 2.08 5.20
C LEU A 79 0.32 2.26 5.72
N PHE A 80 0.60 1.59 6.85
CA PHE A 80 1.93 1.32 7.36
C PHE A 80 2.19 -0.18 7.39
N HIS A 81 3.44 -0.59 7.18
CA HIS A 81 3.86 -1.96 7.42
C HIS A 81 5.35 -2.07 7.78
N SER A 82 5.69 -3.09 8.56
CA SER A 82 7.07 -3.33 9.01
C SER A 82 7.92 -3.94 7.90
N PHE A 83 8.97 -3.23 7.48
CA PHE A 83 10.09 -3.82 6.75
C PHE A 83 11.03 -4.58 7.67
N GLU A 84 11.31 -4.01 8.85
CA GLU A 84 12.23 -4.58 9.83
C GLU A 84 11.49 -5.20 11.01
N GLY A 85 12.16 -6.07 11.76
CA GLY A 85 11.62 -6.63 13.01
C GLY A 85 10.34 -7.48 12.83
N PRO A 86 9.44 -7.50 13.84
CA PRO A 86 8.21 -8.27 13.78
C PRO A 86 7.27 -7.79 12.66
N PRO A 87 6.67 -8.72 11.89
CA PRO A 87 5.79 -8.36 10.80
C PRO A 87 4.50 -7.72 11.33
N ARG A 88 4.08 -6.62 10.71
CA ARG A 88 2.89 -5.86 11.09
C ARG A 88 2.40 -5.06 9.90
N ILE A 89 1.08 -4.91 9.80
CA ILE A 89 0.41 -3.95 8.93
C ILE A 89 -0.59 -3.18 9.80
N LEU A 90 -0.69 -1.87 9.57
CA LEU A 90 -1.73 -0.98 10.12
C LEU A 90 -2.35 -0.19 8.98
N ARG A 91 -3.68 -0.18 8.92
CA ARG A 91 -4.46 0.72 8.07
C ARG A 91 -5.20 1.72 8.95
N LEU A 92 -5.15 2.98 8.57
CA LEU A 92 -5.95 4.05 9.14
C LEU A 92 -7.01 4.43 8.10
N TYR A 93 -8.27 4.21 8.40
CA TYR A 93 -9.40 4.63 7.60
C TYR A 93 -9.91 5.96 8.15
N GLY A 94 -10.06 6.95 7.27
CA GLY A 94 -10.44 8.28 7.70
C GLY A 94 -11.08 9.13 6.63
N ILE A 95 -11.51 10.31 7.06
CA ILE A 95 -12.03 11.37 6.21
C ILE A 95 -10.98 12.48 6.13
N GLY A 96 -10.57 12.80 4.92
CA GLY A 96 -9.56 13.80 4.63
C GLY A 96 -10.11 15.23 4.58
N THR A 97 -9.31 16.19 5.00
CA THR A 97 -9.46 17.62 4.79
C THR A 97 -8.16 18.18 4.23
N ILE A 98 -8.25 19.16 3.35
CA ILE A 98 -7.10 19.70 2.60
C ILE A 98 -6.94 21.17 2.97
N TYR A 99 -5.77 21.52 3.51
CA TYR A 99 -5.35 22.91 3.67
C TYR A 99 -4.22 23.20 2.71
N GLU A 100 -4.47 24.09 1.75
CA GLU A 100 -3.54 24.38 0.66
C GLU A 100 -2.51 25.44 1.04
N TYR A 101 -1.32 25.35 0.43
CA TYR A 101 -0.23 26.30 0.66
C TYR A 101 -0.69 27.77 0.51
N GLY A 102 -0.34 28.59 1.51
CA GLY A 102 -0.71 30.01 1.58
C GLY A 102 -2.05 30.30 2.26
N THR A 103 -2.76 29.29 2.74
CA THR A 103 -3.92 29.46 3.65
C THR A 103 -3.47 29.54 5.10
N GLN A 104 -4.25 30.19 5.97
CA GLN A 104 -3.93 30.30 7.40
C GLN A 104 -3.92 28.92 8.07
N GLU A 105 -4.85 28.05 7.67
CA GLU A 105 -4.96 26.69 8.18
C GLU A 105 -3.71 25.87 7.80
N TYR A 106 -3.20 26.02 6.57
CA TYR A 106 -1.97 25.36 6.16
C TYR A 106 -0.78 25.80 7.03
N GLU A 107 -0.61 27.10 7.25
CA GLU A 107 0.49 27.63 8.08
C GLU A 107 0.36 27.20 9.55
N SER A 108 -0.86 26.94 10.05
CA SER A 108 -1.07 26.41 11.40
C SER A 108 -0.51 24.99 11.60
N PHE A 109 -0.46 24.19 10.53
CA PHE A 109 0.15 22.85 10.56
C PHE A 109 1.62 22.86 10.13
N ILE A 110 1.97 23.70 9.16
CA ILE A 110 3.26 23.70 8.48
C ILE A 110 3.78 25.13 8.42
N PRO A 111 4.30 25.66 9.54
CA PRO A 111 4.84 27.02 9.56
C PRO A 111 6.11 27.13 8.68
N PRO A 112 6.48 28.34 8.25
CA PRO A 112 7.58 28.56 7.30
C PRO A 112 8.91 27.92 7.70
N GLU A 113 9.19 27.82 9.00
CA GLU A 113 10.44 27.33 9.58
C GLU A 113 10.61 25.81 9.44
N THR A 114 9.50 25.07 9.40
CA THR A 114 9.49 23.59 9.28
C THR A 114 9.07 23.12 7.89
N ARG A 115 8.67 24.06 7.02
CA ARG A 115 8.21 23.79 5.66
C ARG A 115 9.32 23.20 4.79
N LYS A 116 9.01 22.07 4.15
CA LYS A 116 9.89 21.43 3.17
C LYS A 116 9.64 22.00 1.76
N PRO A 117 10.67 22.09 0.90
CA PRO A 117 10.47 22.54 -0.47
C PRO A 117 9.47 21.65 -1.22
N GLY A 118 8.54 22.31 -1.91
CA GLY A 118 7.45 21.68 -2.65
C GLY A 118 6.25 21.26 -1.83
N SER A 119 6.19 21.59 -0.54
CA SER A 119 4.97 21.46 0.24
C SER A 119 3.83 22.25 -0.41
N ARG A 120 2.75 21.56 -0.79
CA ARG A 120 1.59 22.15 -1.48
C ARG A 120 0.30 22.10 -0.67
N ALA A 121 0.21 21.18 0.29
CA ALA A 121 -0.93 21.08 1.20
C ALA A 121 -0.55 20.36 2.50
N ALA A 122 -1.29 20.64 3.57
CA ALA A 122 -1.44 19.76 4.72
C ALA A 122 -2.70 18.92 4.50
N ILE A 123 -2.55 17.59 4.49
CA ILE A 123 -3.68 16.66 4.38
C ILE A 123 -3.98 16.16 5.79
N VAL A 124 -5.07 16.63 6.37
CA VAL A 124 -5.53 16.28 7.71
C VAL A 124 -6.55 15.17 7.59
N ILE A 125 -6.48 14.17 8.47
CA ILE A 125 -7.32 12.97 8.39
C ILE A 125 -7.92 12.72 9.76
N ASP A 126 -9.25 12.74 9.80
CA ASP A 126 -10.03 12.28 10.94
C ASP A 126 -10.22 10.77 10.80
N VAL A 127 -9.51 10.02 11.65
CA VAL A 127 -9.48 8.55 11.66
C VAL A 127 -10.69 8.04 12.44
N TYR A 128 -11.56 7.30 11.75
CA TYR A 128 -12.75 6.69 12.34
C TYR A 128 -12.59 5.18 12.58
N GLN A 129 -11.60 4.54 11.95
CA GLN A 129 -11.32 3.13 12.18
C GLN A 129 -9.87 2.78 11.84
N CYS A 130 -9.28 1.89 12.63
CA CYS A 130 -7.99 1.27 12.36
C CYS A 130 -8.12 -0.23 12.16
N GLN A 131 -7.32 -0.80 11.26
CA GLN A 131 -7.21 -2.25 11.09
C GLN A 131 -5.75 -2.69 11.18
N THR A 132 -5.47 -3.62 12.07
CA THR A 132 -4.16 -4.30 12.13
C THR A 132 -4.21 -5.64 11.44
N SER A 133 -3.12 -6.06 10.79
CA SER A 133 -2.96 -7.42 10.27
C SER A 133 -1.51 -7.91 10.36
N CYS A 134 -1.28 -9.21 10.13
CA CYS A 134 -0.03 -9.87 10.53
C CYS A 134 1.21 -9.51 9.69
N GLY A 135 1.07 -9.02 8.46
CA GLY A 135 2.21 -8.64 7.61
C GLY A 135 3.15 -9.79 7.21
N TYR A 136 2.75 -11.05 7.34
CA TYR A 136 3.62 -12.21 7.14
C TYR A 136 4.14 -12.40 5.71
N ALA A 137 3.56 -11.70 4.72
CA ALA A 137 4.01 -11.69 3.33
C ALA A 137 4.91 -10.50 2.99
N VAL A 138 5.07 -9.52 3.87
CA VAL A 138 5.90 -8.34 3.61
C VAL A 138 7.37 -8.75 3.76
N PRO A 139 8.23 -8.59 2.74
CA PRO A 139 9.63 -8.97 2.83
C PRO A 139 10.39 -8.13 3.86
N ILE A 140 11.57 -8.62 4.24
CA ILE A 140 12.48 -7.89 5.12
C ILE A 140 13.38 -7.01 4.26
N TYR A 141 13.46 -5.74 4.64
CA TYR A 141 14.33 -4.75 4.04
C TYR A 141 15.03 -3.97 5.14
N ASP A 142 16.27 -3.57 4.90
CA ASP A 142 17.02 -2.68 5.77
C ASP A 142 16.92 -1.24 5.24
N PHE A 143 16.58 -0.29 6.11
CA PHE A 143 16.57 1.12 5.75
C PHE A 143 17.99 1.64 5.55
N VAL A 144 18.26 2.20 4.37
CA VAL A 144 19.57 2.80 4.07
C VAL A 144 19.52 4.31 4.35
N THR A 145 18.62 5.03 3.67
CA THR A 145 18.55 6.50 3.75
C THR A 145 17.35 7.07 2.98
N HIS A 146 16.93 8.29 3.33
CA HIS A 146 15.94 9.03 2.54
C HIS A 146 16.56 9.65 1.29
N ARG A 147 15.83 9.62 0.17
CA ARG A 147 16.19 10.38 -1.04
C ARG A 147 16.01 11.87 -0.81
N THR A 148 16.91 12.68 -1.36
CA THR A 148 16.86 14.17 -1.28
C THR A 148 16.54 14.83 -2.62
N GLN A 149 16.42 14.04 -3.70
CA GLN A 149 16.22 14.51 -5.07
C GLN A 149 14.94 15.35 -5.20
N LEU A 150 13.84 14.93 -4.56
CA LEU A 150 12.56 15.65 -4.60
C LEU A 150 12.70 17.05 -4.01
N LEU A 151 13.30 17.15 -2.82
CA LEU A 151 13.49 18.42 -2.12
C LEU A 151 14.43 19.36 -2.88
N ARG A 152 15.52 18.84 -3.48
CA ARG A 152 16.45 19.63 -4.30
C ARG A 152 15.80 20.18 -5.57
N LEU A 153 15.00 19.35 -6.24
CA LEU A 153 14.21 19.75 -7.40
C LEU A 153 13.24 20.86 -7.02
N HIS A 154 12.44 20.67 -5.97
CA HIS A 154 11.47 21.68 -5.54
C HIS A 154 12.13 22.95 -5.05
N ASN A 155 13.23 22.87 -4.30
CA ASN A 155 13.98 24.06 -3.88
C ASN A 155 14.49 24.88 -5.08
N THR A 156 14.82 24.21 -6.19
CA THR A 156 15.20 24.86 -7.44
C THR A 156 13.99 25.50 -8.11
N ARG A 157 12.85 24.81 -8.20
CA ARG A 157 11.62 25.39 -8.74
C ARG A 157 11.14 26.61 -7.95
N GLU A 158 11.13 26.51 -6.62
CA GLU A 158 10.78 27.62 -5.74
C GLU A 158 11.73 28.81 -5.85
N SER A 159 12.97 28.61 -6.29
CA SER A 159 13.87 29.75 -6.52
C SER A 159 13.42 30.64 -7.68
N TYR A 160 12.73 30.07 -8.66
CA TYR A 160 12.08 30.83 -9.73
C TYR A 160 10.85 31.58 -9.20
N ASP A 161 10.02 30.93 -8.38
CA ASP A 161 8.86 31.60 -7.74
C ASP A 161 9.34 32.78 -6.87
N ARG A 162 10.38 32.60 -6.05
CA ARG A 162 10.96 33.67 -5.22
C ARG A 162 11.52 34.83 -6.05
N ALA A 163 12.23 34.53 -7.13
CA ALA A 163 12.77 35.55 -8.02
C ALA A 163 11.63 36.35 -8.69
N SER A 164 10.55 35.67 -9.11
CA SER A 164 9.36 36.31 -9.66
C SER A 164 8.68 37.22 -8.63
N ASP A 165 8.40 36.69 -7.43
CA ASP A 165 7.74 37.44 -6.35
C ASP A 165 8.53 38.70 -5.94
N ALA A 166 9.88 38.64 -5.97
CA ALA A 166 10.75 39.77 -5.63
C ALA A 166 10.67 40.95 -6.63
N THR A 167 10.26 40.71 -7.87
CA THR A 167 10.12 41.75 -8.90
C THR A 167 8.78 42.49 -8.85
N SER A 168 7.89 42.15 -7.90
CA SER A 168 6.49 42.63 -7.85
C SER A 168 5.69 42.34 -9.13
N SER A 169 6.17 41.43 -9.98
CA SER A 169 5.44 40.96 -11.15
C SER A 169 4.20 40.15 -10.72
N THR A 170 3.07 40.36 -11.40
CA THR A 170 1.89 39.52 -11.23
C THR A 170 1.98 38.21 -11.99
N GLU A 171 2.98 38.04 -12.84
CA GLU A 171 3.17 36.86 -13.67
C GLU A 171 3.81 35.71 -12.88
N ILE A 172 3.36 34.50 -13.18
CA ILE A 172 3.92 33.27 -12.59
C ILE A 172 5.08 32.80 -13.48
N ASP A 173 6.26 32.59 -12.88
CA ASP A 173 7.39 32.01 -13.59
C ASP A 173 7.06 30.57 -14.04
N GLN A 174 7.20 30.33 -15.34
CA GLN A 174 6.83 29.05 -15.97
C GLN A 174 7.68 27.85 -15.50
N LYS A 175 8.86 28.11 -14.91
CA LYS A 175 9.76 27.13 -14.29
C LYS A 175 9.48 26.93 -12.79
N GLY A 176 8.65 27.78 -12.20
CA GLY A 176 8.23 27.74 -10.80
C GLY A 176 7.29 26.59 -10.45
N LEU A 177 7.07 26.36 -9.14
CA LEU A 177 6.10 25.40 -8.64
C LEU A 177 4.66 25.82 -8.90
N LYS A 178 4.35 27.12 -8.77
CA LYS A 178 2.99 27.63 -9.00
C LYS A 178 2.52 27.28 -10.43
N ALA A 179 3.37 27.50 -11.43
CA ALA A 179 3.09 27.09 -12.82
C ALA A 179 2.96 25.56 -12.98
N HIS A 180 3.81 24.78 -12.30
CA HIS A 180 3.69 23.31 -12.30
C HIS A 180 2.36 22.85 -11.71
N TRP A 181 1.90 23.46 -10.62
CA TRP A 181 0.62 23.14 -10.00
C TRP A 181 -0.57 23.45 -10.91
N ILE A 182 -0.58 24.61 -11.58
CA ILE A 182 -1.62 24.94 -12.56
C ILE A 182 -1.70 23.88 -13.66
N ARG A 183 -0.54 23.49 -14.21
CA ARG A 183 -0.47 22.57 -15.35
C ARG A 183 -0.82 21.12 -15.00
N THR A 184 -0.46 20.65 -13.81
CA THR A 184 -0.45 19.20 -13.51
C THR A 184 -1.21 18.80 -12.26
N ASN A 185 -1.60 19.74 -11.40
CA ASN A 185 -2.21 19.45 -10.10
C ASN A 185 -3.55 20.16 -9.88
N SER A 186 -4.01 20.96 -10.84
CA SER A 186 -5.34 21.59 -10.81
C SER A 186 -6.47 20.59 -11.04
N ARG A 187 -6.18 19.42 -11.63
CA ARG A 187 -7.12 18.31 -11.83
C ARG A 187 -6.47 16.95 -11.63
N SER A 188 -7.26 15.94 -11.28
CA SER A 188 -6.86 14.53 -11.34
C SER A 188 -6.84 13.99 -12.76
N VAL A 189 -6.37 12.74 -12.91
CA VAL A 189 -6.48 11.96 -14.16
C VAL A 189 -7.92 11.85 -14.64
N ASP A 190 -8.86 11.73 -13.71
CA ASP A 190 -10.31 11.65 -13.97
C ASP A 190 -10.97 13.04 -14.17
N GLY A 191 -10.18 14.11 -14.23
CA GLY A 191 -10.68 15.47 -14.42
C GLY A 191 -11.31 16.11 -13.18
N LEU A 192 -11.31 15.44 -12.03
CA LEU A 192 -11.82 15.99 -10.76
C LEU A 192 -10.98 17.18 -10.28
N PRO A 193 -11.57 18.19 -9.60
CA PRO A 193 -10.83 19.35 -9.11
C PRO A 193 -9.72 18.97 -8.12
N GLY A 194 -8.50 19.45 -8.38
CA GLY A 194 -7.32 19.25 -7.53
C GLY A 194 -7.03 20.46 -6.64
N LEU A 195 -5.83 21.04 -6.79
CA LEU A 195 -5.45 22.28 -6.12
C LEU A 195 -6.26 23.47 -6.66
N LEU A 196 -6.71 24.34 -5.76
CA LEU A 196 -7.56 25.49 -6.06
C LEU A 196 -6.87 26.82 -5.71
N THR A 197 -6.22 26.92 -4.55
CA THR A 197 -5.70 28.19 -4.03
C THR A 197 -4.17 28.24 -4.00
N ALA A 198 -3.49 27.12 -3.72
CA ALA A 198 -2.04 27.04 -3.72
C ALA A 198 -1.37 27.59 -5.01
N PRO A 199 -1.86 27.30 -6.23
CA PRO A 199 -1.25 27.80 -7.46
C PRO A 199 -1.33 29.33 -7.60
N HIS A 200 -2.25 29.97 -6.89
CA HIS A 200 -2.49 31.42 -6.93
C HIS A 200 -2.02 32.13 -5.66
N SER A 201 -1.41 31.40 -4.72
CA SER A 201 -0.91 31.95 -3.47
C SER A 201 0.08 33.09 -3.71
N LYS A 202 -0.12 34.19 -2.95
CA LYS A 202 0.80 35.33 -2.90
C LYS A 202 1.91 35.16 -1.86
N VAL A 203 1.87 34.08 -1.09
CA VAL A 203 2.94 33.75 -0.15
C VAL A 203 4.16 33.28 -0.93
N THR A 204 5.29 33.87 -0.60
CA THR A 204 6.58 33.52 -1.19
C THR A 204 7.14 32.25 -0.52
N PRO A 205 7.50 31.21 -1.30
CA PRO A 205 7.95 29.95 -0.73
C PRO A 205 9.34 30.07 -0.11
N VAL A 206 9.42 29.92 1.20
CA VAL A 206 10.65 29.88 1.99
C VAL A 206 10.86 28.50 2.59
N SER A 207 12.12 28.05 2.71
CA SER A 207 12.44 26.77 3.35
C SER A 207 13.89 26.77 3.84
N ASN A 208 14.13 26.09 4.96
CA ASN A 208 15.44 25.90 5.57
C ASN A 208 16.22 24.69 4.99
N PHE A 209 15.80 24.16 3.84
CA PHE A 209 16.44 23.00 3.22
C PHE A 209 17.87 23.31 2.74
N ASP A 210 18.85 22.59 3.29
CA ASP A 210 20.23 22.68 2.85
C ASP A 210 20.44 21.99 1.48
N LYS A 211 20.35 22.79 0.40
CA LYS A 211 20.63 22.33 -0.96
C LYS A 211 22.10 21.91 -1.17
N LYS A 212 23.05 22.31 -0.31
CA LYS A 212 24.46 21.92 -0.41
C LYS A 212 24.81 20.71 0.46
N GLY A 213 23.88 20.28 1.32
CA GLY A 213 24.04 19.10 2.17
C GLY A 213 24.35 17.82 1.36
N PRO A 214 24.86 16.78 2.02
CA PRO A 214 25.31 15.56 1.35
C PRO A 214 24.20 14.90 0.54
N ARG A 215 24.57 14.36 -0.62
CA ARG A 215 23.69 13.47 -1.39
C ARG A 215 23.90 12.05 -0.88
N PRO A 216 22.82 11.29 -0.62
CA PRO A 216 22.99 9.89 -0.29
C PRO A 216 23.76 9.17 -1.39
N LYS A 217 24.80 8.42 -1.02
CA LYS A 217 25.56 7.60 -1.97
C LYS A 217 24.69 6.41 -2.34
N LEU A 218 24.21 6.37 -3.57
CA LEU A 218 23.62 5.15 -4.12
C LEU A 218 24.76 4.16 -4.34
N HIS A 219 24.68 2.96 -3.75
CA HIS A 219 25.54 1.87 -4.18
C HIS A 219 25.22 1.59 -5.65
N HIS A 220 26.15 1.93 -6.54
CA HIS A 220 26.08 1.47 -7.92
C HIS A 220 26.26 -0.05 -7.86
N LEU A 221 25.18 -0.80 -8.10
CA LEU A 221 25.31 -2.16 -8.63
C LEU A 221 26.16 -2.02 -9.89
N SER A 222 27.36 -2.59 -9.86
CA SER A 222 28.26 -2.58 -11.02
C SER A 222 27.51 -3.18 -12.19
N SER A 223 27.27 -2.39 -13.23
CA SER A 223 26.73 -2.87 -14.50
C SER A 223 27.78 -3.77 -15.16
N ARG A 224 27.75 -5.06 -14.84
CA ARG A 224 28.11 -6.10 -15.79
C ARG A 224 26.80 -6.57 -16.38
N ASP A 225 26.37 -5.86 -17.43
CA ASP A 225 25.64 -6.38 -18.58
C ASP A 225 25.48 -5.20 -19.54
N GLY A 226 26.22 -5.27 -20.64
CA GLY A 226 26.16 -4.29 -21.70
C GLY A 226 24.94 -4.56 -22.55
N ASP A 227 23.88 -3.78 -22.35
CA ASP A 227 22.73 -3.76 -23.26
C ASP A 227 22.63 -2.41 -23.95
N ALA A 228 22.48 -2.49 -25.27
CA ALA A 228 22.33 -1.37 -26.18
C ALA A 228 21.17 -0.46 -25.78
N MET A 229 21.36 0.85 -25.95
CA MET A 229 20.42 1.90 -25.57
C MET A 229 19.05 1.71 -26.24
N SER A 230 18.07 1.21 -25.49
CA SER A 230 16.65 1.28 -25.83
C SER A 230 16.02 2.57 -25.25
N SER A 231 14.84 2.96 -25.73
CA SER A 231 14.07 4.12 -25.27
C SER A 231 13.87 4.18 -23.74
N GLY A 232 13.89 3.03 -23.06
CA GLY A 232 13.85 2.93 -21.60
C GLY A 232 15.11 3.44 -20.89
N ALA A 233 16.28 3.39 -21.54
CA ALA A 233 17.53 3.95 -21.01
C ALA A 233 17.46 5.49 -20.97
N THR A 234 16.87 6.13 -21.98
CA THR A 234 16.67 7.58 -22.01
C THR A 234 15.75 8.07 -20.89
N LEU A 235 14.66 7.34 -20.61
CA LEU A 235 13.77 7.61 -19.48
C LEU A 235 14.50 7.45 -18.14
N ALA A 236 15.27 6.36 -17.97
CA ALA A 236 16.03 6.09 -16.76
C ALA A 236 17.16 7.11 -16.50
N VAL A 237 17.85 7.58 -17.55
CA VAL A 237 18.85 8.65 -17.47
C VAL A 237 18.21 10.00 -17.12
N GLY A 238 17.04 10.32 -17.71
CA GLY A 238 16.27 11.52 -17.37
C GLY A 238 15.78 11.54 -15.92
N PHE A 239 15.35 10.39 -15.38
CA PHE A 239 15.01 10.23 -13.97
C PHE A 239 16.23 10.23 -13.05
N ALA A 240 17.37 9.69 -13.45
CA ALA A 240 18.60 9.71 -12.67
C ALA A 240 19.22 11.12 -12.57
N LEU A 241 19.12 11.93 -13.64
CA LEU A 241 19.70 13.27 -13.72
C LEU A 241 18.80 14.39 -13.15
N GLY A 242 17.59 14.08 -12.68
CA GLY A 242 16.68 15.11 -12.17
C GLY A 242 16.02 15.96 -13.27
N ALA A 243 16.20 15.60 -14.55
CA ALA A 243 15.80 16.40 -15.70
C ALA A 243 14.35 16.16 -16.16
N LEU A 244 13.77 14.98 -15.86
CA LEU A 244 12.37 14.68 -16.17
C LEU A 244 11.53 14.46 -14.91
N VAL A 245 10.59 15.37 -14.69
CA VAL A 245 9.47 15.25 -13.74
C VAL A 245 8.18 15.19 -14.56
N ALA A 246 8.20 14.43 -15.65
CA ALA A 246 7.00 14.19 -16.44
C ALA A 246 6.41 12.86 -15.98
N THR A 247 5.17 12.90 -15.51
CA THR A 247 4.34 11.69 -15.59
C THR A 247 4.17 11.36 -17.07
N ALA A 248 4.33 10.09 -17.42
CA ALA A 248 3.90 9.59 -18.73
C ALA A 248 2.80 8.55 -18.54
N TYR A 249 1.80 8.63 -19.40
CA TYR A 249 0.71 7.66 -19.50
C TYR A 249 0.90 6.81 -20.74
N TYR A 250 0.54 5.54 -20.64
CA TYR A 250 0.61 4.56 -21.72
C TYR A 250 -0.67 3.74 -21.70
N ASP A 251 -1.14 3.28 -22.87
CA ASP A 251 -2.32 2.42 -22.95
C ASP A 251 -2.01 0.95 -22.59
N GLU A 252 -0.72 0.61 -22.54
CA GLU A 252 -0.21 -0.72 -22.20
C GLU A 252 1.04 -0.63 -21.31
N ILE A 253 1.45 -1.75 -20.71
CA ILE A 253 2.69 -1.85 -19.94
C ILE A 253 3.86 -1.62 -20.91
N PRO A 254 4.69 -0.59 -20.71
CA PRO A 254 5.84 -0.37 -21.58
C PRO A 254 6.78 -1.58 -21.55
N GLU A 255 7.12 -2.12 -22.72
CA GLU A 255 7.99 -3.30 -22.85
C GLU A 255 9.28 -3.17 -22.03
N SER A 256 9.89 -1.98 -22.06
CA SER A 256 11.10 -1.65 -21.30
C SER A 256 10.97 -1.74 -19.77
N LEU A 257 9.76 -1.84 -19.23
CA LEU A 257 9.48 -1.96 -17.80
C LEU A 257 9.07 -3.38 -17.37
N ILE A 258 8.77 -4.29 -18.30
CA ILE A 258 8.30 -5.65 -17.96
C ILE A 258 9.35 -6.40 -17.13
N GLU A 259 10.61 -6.40 -17.58
CA GLU A 259 11.70 -7.05 -16.83
C GLU A 259 11.96 -6.40 -15.48
N TRP A 260 11.78 -5.07 -15.37
CA TRP A 260 11.89 -4.37 -14.09
C TRP A 260 10.76 -4.77 -13.14
N VAL A 261 9.53 -4.89 -13.63
CA VAL A 261 8.37 -5.37 -12.86
C VAL A 261 8.58 -6.80 -12.35
N ARG A 262 9.08 -7.71 -13.20
CA ARG A 262 9.37 -9.11 -12.82
C ARG A 262 10.41 -9.25 -11.71
N LYS A 263 11.35 -8.30 -11.60
CA LYS A 263 12.38 -8.26 -10.56
C LYS A 263 11.89 -7.70 -9.22
N GLN A 264 10.68 -7.13 -9.15
CA GLN A 264 10.20 -6.55 -7.90
C GLN A 264 9.80 -7.64 -6.90
N HIS A 265 10.33 -7.56 -5.68
CA HIS A 265 9.99 -8.48 -4.59
C HIS A 265 8.61 -8.24 -3.97
N MET A 266 8.01 -7.08 -4.23
CA MET A 266 6.72 -6.69 -3.67
C MET A 266 6.02 -5.65 -4.55
N PHE A 267 4.70 -5.66 -4.49
CA PHE A 267 3.83 -4.66 -5.09
C PHE A 267 2.68 -4.32 -4.15
N TRP A 268 1.98 -3.22 -4.42
CA TRP A 268 0.80 -2.81 -3.67
C TRP A 268 -0.42 -2.85 -4.57
N ILE A 269 -1.53 -3.23 -3.99
CA ILE A 269 -2.83 -3.23 -4.64
C ILE A 269 -3.68 -2.18 -3.98
N ALA A 270 -4.39 -1.38 -4.77
CA ALA A 270 -5.53 -0.63 -4.29
C ALA A 270 -6.79 -0.97 -5.09
N SER A 271 -7.91 -1.01 -4.38
CA SER A 271 -9.25 -1.24 -4.92
C SER A 271 -10.24 -0.51 -4.03
N ALA A 272 -11.41 -0.14 -4.54
CA ALA A 272 -12.40 0.57 -3.73
C ALA A 272 -13.82 0.22 -4.15
N PRO A 273 -14.76 0.14 -3.21
CA PRO A 273 -16.16 0.03 -3.55
C PRO A 273 -16.70 1.39 -4.06
N LEU A 274 -17.81 1.35 -4.78
CA LEU A 274 -18.49 2.56 -5.29
C LEU A 274 -19.21 3.33 -4.18
N GLY A 275 -19.65 2.64 -3.13
CA GLY A 275 -20.36 3.25 -2.01
C GLY A 275 -19.53 4.32 -1.28
N PRO A 276 -20.09 5.50 -0.98
CA PRO A 276 -19.37 6.60 -0.33
C PRO A 276 -18.98 6.31 1.13
N GLY A 277 -19.61 5.32 1.77
CA GLY A 277 -19.22 4.83 3.09
C GLY A 277 -18.23 3.66 3.07
N GLY A 278 -17.89 3.12 1.90
CA GLY A 278 -17.05 1.93 1.81
C GLY A 278 -15.55 2.23 1.88
N HIS A 279 -14.77 1.29 2.39
CA HIS A 279 -13.35 1.47 2.66
C HIS A 279 -12.49 1.36 1.40
N VAL A 280 -11.64 2.36 1.16
CA VAL A 280 -10.61 2.24 0.12
C VAL A 280 -9.55 1.26 0.61
N ASN A 281 -9.35 0.17 -0.12
CA ASN A 281 -8.37 -0.85 0.25
C ASN A 281 -7.00 -0.51 -0.33
N VAL A 282 -5.96 -0.72 0.47
CA VAL A 282 -4.57 -0.79 0.03
C VAL A 282 -3.83 -1.91 0.74
N SER A 283 -3.11 -2.75 0.00
CA SER A 283 -2.49 -3.96 0.55
C SER A 283 -1.15 -4.29 -0.11
N PRO A 284 -0.08 -4.57 0.67
CA PRO A 284 1.18 -5.06 0.12
C PRO A 284 1.07 -6.56 -0.21
N LYS A 285 1.75 -6.99 -1.28
CA LYS A 285 1.89 -8.37 -1.74
C LYS A 285 3.36 -8.66 -2.03
N GLY A 286 4.02 -9.45 -1.17
CA GLY A 286 5.47 -9.66 -1.25
C GLY A 286 5.93 -11.11 -1.04
N THR A 287 5.03 -12.08 -1.24
CA THR A 287 5.45 -13.47 -1.37
C THR A 287 6.09 -13.65 -2.75
N ALA A 288 7.27 -14.28 -2.78
CA ALA A 288 8.03 -14.51 -4.00
C ALA A 288 7.21 -15.29 -5.04
N ASP A 289 7.42 -14.97 -6.32
CA ASP A 289 6.81 -15.60 -7.49
C ASP A 289 5.28 -15.66 -7.42
N CYS A 290 4.65 -14.55 -7.03
CA CYS A 290 3.19 -14.41 -7.01
C CYS A 290 2.65 -13.48 -8.11
N PHE A 291 3.48 -12.72 -8.83
CA PHE A 291 3.04 -11.77 -9.86
C PHE A 291 3.58 -12.18 -11.23
N HIS A 292 2.71 -12.19 -12.25
CA HIS A 292 3.02 -12.71 -13.56
C HIS A 292 2.52 -11.77 -14.65
N VAL A 293 3.38 -11.47 -15.62
CA VAL A 293 3.06 -10.70 -16.82
C VAL A 293 2.79 -11.68 -17.96
N VAL A 294 1.57 -11.64 -18.51
CA VAL A 294 1.17 -12.47 -19.66
C VAL A 294 1.60 -11.79 -20.96
N ASN A 295 1.26 -10.51 -21.09
CA ASN A 295 1.67 -9.61 -22.18
C ASN A 295 1.55 -8.15 -21.69
N SER A 296 1.72 -7.18 -22.58
CA SER A 296 1.66 -5.75 -22.27
C SER A 296 0.30 -5.25 -21.75
N HIS A 297 -0.78 -6.01 -21.96
CA HIS A 297 -2.15 -5.65 -21.54
C HIS A 297 -2.73 -6.57 -20.47
N ARG A 298 -2.03 -7.63 -20.07
CA ARG A 298 -2.60 -8.63 -19.16
C ARG A 298 -1.56 -9.12 -18.16
N VAL A 299 -1.92 -9.03 -16.90
CA VAL A 299 -1.15 -9.55 -15.77
C VAL A 299 -2.05 -10.37 -14.88
N TRP A 300 -1.47 -11.20 -14.03
CA TRP A 300 -2.20 -11.84 -12.95
C TRP A 300 -1.32 -12.00 -11.72
N TYR A 301 -1.95 -12.16 -10.56
CA TYR A 301 -1.24 -12.53 -9.36
C TYR A 301 -1.96 -13.60 -8.55
N GLN A 302 -1.18 -14.44 -7.88
CA GLN A 302 -1.65 -15.45 -6.95
C GLN A 302 -2.05 -14.79 -5.63
N ASP A 303 -3.36 -14.69 -5.36
CA ASP A 303 -3.85 -14.17 -4.09
C ASP A 303 -3.79 -15.25 -3.01
N LEU A 304 -2.84 -15.07 -2.10
CA LEU A 304 -2.72 -15.89 -0.91
C LEU A 304 -3.67 -15.41 0.18
N THR A 305 -4.11 -16.35 1.01
CA THR A 305 -5.06 -16.10 2.08
C THR A 305 -4.53 -15.08 3.09
N GLY A 306 -5.23 -13.94 3.16
CA GLY A 306 -4.99 -12.88 4.13
C GLY A 306 -6.10 -12.77 5.17
N SER A 307 -6.02 -11.72 5.99
CA SER A 307 -7.09 -11.41 6.96
C SER A 307 -8.34 -10.80 6.34
N GLY A 308 -8.22 -10.17 5.17
CA GLY A 308 -9.31 -9.54 4.44
C GLY A 308 -9.55 -10.15 3.06
N VAL A 309 -10.61 -9.70 2.40
CA VAL A 309 -11.06 -10.14 1.07
C VAL A 309 -11.53 -8.96 0.20
N GLU A 310 -11.07 -7.75 0.53
CA GLU A 310 -11.55 -6.48 -0.02
C GLU A 310 -11.28 -6.39 -1.52
N THR A 311 -10.08 -6.77 -1.99
CA THR A 311 -9.76 -6.76 -3.42
C THR A 311 -10.71 -7.64 -4.23
N ILE A 312 -10.97 -8.87 -3.79
CA ILE A 312 -11.91 -9.78 -4.46
C ILE A 312 -13.30 -9.15 -4.47
N SER A 313 -13.75 -8.61 -3.34
CA SER A 313 -15.10 -8.06 -3.20
C SER A 313 -15.31 -6.81 -4.07
N HIS A 314 -14.32 -5.92 -4.13
CA HIS A 314 -14.38 -4.70 -4.97
C HIS A 314 -14.31 -5.05 -6.45
N ILE A 315 -13.50 -6.05 -6.84
CA ILE A 315 -13.46 -6.55 -8.22
C ILE A 315 -14.82 -7.13 -8.61
N ARG A 316 -15.47 -7.90 -7.73
CA ARG A 316 -16.81 -8.44 -7.99
C ARG A 316 -17.87 -7.35 -8.14
N GLU A 317 -17.77 -6.27 -7.36
CA GLU A 317 -18.71 -5.15 -7.46
C GLU A 317 -18.50 -4.34 -8.74
N ASN A 318 -17.26 -3.94 -9.03
CA ASN A 318 -16.98 -2.92 -10.04
C ASN A 318 -15.72 -3.13 -10.88
N GLY A 319 -14.95 -4.19 -10.61
CA GLY A 319 -13.74 -4.54 -11.37
C GLY A 319 -12.52 -3.66 -11.14
N ARG A 320 -12.64 -2.48 -10.50
CA ARG A 320 -11.54 -1.51 -10.44
C ARG A 320 -10.39 -1.97 -9.54
N ILE A 321 -9.19 -1.96 -10.11
CA ILE A 321 -7.96 -2.29 -9.39
C ILE A 321 -6.78 -1.48 -9.94
N THR A 322 -5.90 -1.07 -9.03
CA THR A 322 -4.62 -0.45 -9.35
C THR A 322 -3.50 -1.24 -8.71
N ILE A 323 -2.46 -1.55 -9.49
CA ILE A 323 -1.24 -2.18 -9.00
C ILE A 323 -0.11 -1.15 -9.03
N LEU A 324 0.58 -0.99 -7.92
CA LEU A 324 1.71 -0.08 -7.75
C LEU A 324 3.01 -0.87 -7.59
N PHE A 325 4.00 -0.49 -8.39
CA PHE A 325 5.41 -0.84 -8.24
C PHE A 325 6.22 0.42 -7.97
N HIS A 326 7.27 0.30 -7.15
CA HIS A 326 8.26 1.37 -7.00
C HIS A 326 9.63 0.84 -6.58
N SER A 327 10.69 1.53 -6.99
CA SER A 327 12.07 1.13 -6.68
C SER A 327 12.46 1.49 -5.25
N PHE A 328 12.91 0.51 -4.47
CA PHE A 328 13.66 0.74 -3.25
C PHE A 328 15.14 1.00 -3.52
N GLU A 329 15.71 0.29 -4.48
CA GLU A 329 17.13 0.40 -4.84
C GLU A 329 17.32 1.06 -6.23
N GLY A 330 18.54 1.48 -6.52
CA GLY A 330 18.89 2.02 -7.83
C GLY A 330 18.12 3.30 -8.24
N PRO A 331 17.89 3.50 -9.55
CA PRO A 331 17.16 4.66 -10.06
C PRO A 331 15.72 4.70 -9.52
N PRO A 332 15.26 5.86 -9.03
CA PRO A 332 13.93 5.99 -8.47
C PRO A 332 12.88 5.89 -9.60
N ARG A 333 11.90 5.01 -9.42
CA ARG A 333 10.82 4.77 -10.38
C ARG A 333 9.55 4.42 -9.65
N ILE A 334 8.42 4.80 -10.23
CA ILE A 334 7.08 4.35 -9.85
C ILE A 334 6.36 3.96 -11.14
N LEU A 335 5.65 2.83 -11.11
CA LEU A 335 4.71 2.40 -12.14
C LEU A 335 3.38 2.05 -11.49
N ARG A 336 2.28 2.59 -12.03
CA ARG A 336 0.93 2.16 -11.72
C ARG A 336 0.33 1.48 -12.93
N LEU A 337 -0.29 0.32 -12.70
CA LEU A 337 -1.12 -0.38 -13.67
C LEU A 337 -2.57 -0.18 -13.27
N TYR A 338 -3.35 0.45 -14.13
CA TYR A 338 -4.79 0.59 -13.98
C TYR A 338 -5.47 -0.46 -14.85
N GLY A 339 -6.38 -1.22 -14.25
CA GLY A 339 -7.03 -2.31 -14.97
C GLY A 339 -8.36 -2.71 -14.39
N ILE A 340 -8.98 -3.66 -15.11
CA ILE A 340 -10.20 -4.34 -14.71
C ILE A 340 -9.83 -5.75 -14.27
N GLY A 341 -10.17 -6.06 -13.02
CA GLY A 341 -9.89 -7.34 -12.40
C GLY A 341 -10.94 -8.40 -12.73
N THR A 342 -10.52 -9.66 -12.77
CA THR A 342 -11.36 -10.86 -12.75
C THR A 342 -10.83 -11.82 -11.70
N VAL A 343 -11.73 -12.46 -10.95
CA VAL A 343 -11.39 -13.39 -9.87
C VAL A 343 -11.66 -14.83 -10.33
N TYR A 344 -10.60 -15.64 -10.40
CA TYR A 344 -10.71 -17.08 -10.55
C TYR A 344 -10.35 -17.76 -9.23
N GLU A 345 -11.32 -18.38 -8.57
CA GLU A 345 -11.14 -18.96 -7.24
C GLU A 345 -10.57 -20.38 -7.29
N TYR A 346 -9.88 -20.78 -6.22
CA TYR A 346 -9.33 -22.12 -6.06
C TYR A 346 -10.39 -23.21 -6.32
N GLY A 347 -10.06 -24.22 -7.13
CA GLY A 347 -10.98 -25.27 -7.56
C GLY A 347 -11.81 -24.97 -8.80
N THR A 348 -11.72 -23.76 -9.37
CA THR A 348 -12.29 -23.46 -10.71
C THR A 348 -11.31 -23.88 -11.82
N ARG A 349 -11.83 -24.21 -13.01
CA ARG A 349 -11.00 -24.62 -14.16
C ARG A 349 -9.99 -23.55 -14.55
N GLU A 350 -10.42 -22.29 -14.52
CA GLU A 350 -9.63 -21.12 -14.88
C GLU A 350 -8.47 -20.91 -13.90
N TYR A 351 -8.73 -21.10 -12.60
CA TYR A 351 -7.69 -21.08 -11.58
C TYR A 351 -6.65 -22.19 -11.81
N GLU A 352 -7.10 -23.44 -11.98
CA GLU A 352 -6.17 -24.59 -12.14
C GLU A 352 -5.36 -24.49 -13.44
N SER A 353 -5.89 -23.80 -14.46
CA SER A 353 -5.17 -23.53 -15.72
C SER A 353 -4.04 -22.50 -15.54
N LEU A 354 -4.19 -21.54 -14.62
CA LEU A 354 -3.19 -20.52 -14.34
C LEU A 354 -2.17 -20.96 -13.28
N ILE A 355 -2.65 -21.70 -12.28
CA ILE A 355 -1.89 -22.09 -11.09
C ILE A 355 -2.07 -23.60 -10.89
N PRO A 356 -1.35 -24.42 -11.67
CA PRO A 356 -1.45 -25.86 -11.52
C PRO A 356 -0.85 -26.33 -10.18
N PRO A 357 -1.23 -27.52 -9.68
CA PRO A 357 -0.89 -27.99 -8.34
C PRO A 357 0.62 -27.93 -7.98
N GLU A 358 1.49 -28.14 -8.95
CA GLU A 358 2.95 -28.16 -8.80
C GLU A 358 3.59 -26.78 -8.59
N THR A 359 2.92 -25.70 -8.98
CA THR A 359 3.40 -24.31 -8.75
C THR A 359 2.60 -23.59 -7.66
N ARG A 360 1.51 -24.21 -7.20
CA ARG A 360 0.60 -23.63 -6.21
C ARG A 360 1.27 -23.45 -4.85
N LYS A 361 1.21 -22.23 -4.34
CA LYS A 361 1.67 -21.93 -2.98
C LYS A 361 0.57 -22.24 -1.94
N PRO A 362 0.96 -22.66 -0.72
CA PRO A 362 0.02 -22.84 0.38
C PRO A 362 -0.88 -21.63 0.62
N GLY A 363 -2.16 -21.91 0.76
CA GLY A 363 -3.26 -21.00 0.97
C GLY A 363 -3.54 -20.02 -0.17
N SER A 364 -3.10 -20.34 -1.38
CA SER A 364 -3.63 -19.74 -2.59
C SER A 364 -5.14 -19.96 -2.67
N ARG A 365 -5.90 -18.85 -2.72
CA ARG A 365 -7.37 -18.86 -2.72
C ARG A 365 -7.98 -18.36 -4.03
N ALA A 366 -7.23 -17.58 -4.79
CA ALA A 366 -7.65 -17.10 -6.10
C ALA A 366 -6.44 -16.72 -6.97
N ALA A 367 -6.63 -16.76 -8.29
CA ALA A 367 -5.84 -16.05 -9.27
C ALA A 367 -6.62 -14.78 -9.63
N ILE A 368 -5.98 -13.63 -9.45
CA ILE A 368 -6.57 -12.34 -9.80
C ILE A 368 -5.96 -11.91 -11.11
N VAL A 369 -6.75 -11.92 -12.18
CA VAL A 369 -6.33 -11.52 -13.52
C VAL A 369 -6.73 -10.07 -13.73
N ILE A 370 -5.86 -9.28 -14.33
CA ILE A 370 -6.07 -7.85 -14.56
C ILE A 370 -5.83 -7.56 -16.04
N ASP A 371 -6.86 -7.04 -16.69
CA ASP A 371 -6.79 -6.43 -18.02
C ASP A 371 -6.39 -4.97 -17.84
N VAL A 372 -5.14 -4.66 -18.19
CA VAL A 372 -4.53 -3.33 -18.05
C VAL A 372 -4.95 -2.47 -19.24
N TYR A 373 -5.63 -1.37 -18.95
CA TYR A 373 -6.07 -0.38 -19.95
C TYR A 373 -5.25 0.91 -19.90
N GLN A 374 -4.50 1.15 -18.82
CA GLN A 374 -3.61 2.31 -18.73
C GLN A 374 -2.49 2.07 -17.72
N CYS A 375 -1.31 2.60 -18.02
CA CYS A 375 -0.17 2.67 -17.13
C CYS A 375 0.22 4.12 -16.87
N GLN A 376 0.70 4.40 -15.66
CA GLN A 376 1.27 5.71 -15.29
C GLN A 376 2.67 5.52 -14.71
N THR A 377 3.64 6.23 -15.26
CA THR A 377 5.02 6.26 -14.73
C THR A 377 5.30 7.58 -14.02
N SER A 378 6.09 7.54 -12.94
CA SER A 378 6.56 8.74 -12.24
C SER A 378 7.92 8.54 -11.55
N CYS A 379 8.55 9.63 -11.11
CA CYS A 379 9.98 9.68 -10.78
C CYS A 379 10.40 9.03 -9.45
N GLY A 380 9.48 8.74 -8.52
CA GLY A 380 9.81 8.06 -7.25
C GLY A 380 10.79 8.77 -6.30
N TYR A 381 11.07 10.06 -6.49
CA TYR A 381 12.10 10.79 -5.72
C TYR A 381 11.86 10.92 -4.22
N ALA A 382 10.64 10.66 -3.75
CA ALA A 382 10.29 10.61 -2.33
C ALA A 382 10.38 9.19 -1.72
N VAL A 383 10.60 8.15 -2.51
CA VAL A 383 10.71 6.78 -1.99
C VAL A 383 12.10 6.59 -1.38
N PRO A 384 12.23 6.21 -0.09
CA PRO A 384 13.54 5.99 0.52
C PRO A 384 14.29 4.82 -0.13
N ILE A 385 15.59 4.75 0.15
CA ILE A 385 16.42 3.63 -0.27
C ILE A 385 16.37 2.55 0.80
N TYR A 386 16.11 1.34 0.37
CA TYR A 386 16.14 0.14 1.20
C TYR A 386 16.90 -0.97 0.49
N ASP A 387 17.62 -1.78 1.26
CA ASP A 387 18.28 -3.00 0.77
C ASP A 387 17.37 -4.21 1.03
N PHE A 388 17.17 -5.04 0.01
CA PHE A 388 16.41 -6.27 0.17
C PHE A 388 17.23 -7.29 0.97
N VAL A 389 16.67 -7.81 2.06
CA VAL A 389 17.32 -8.83 2.88
C VAL A 389 16.83 -10.21 2.47
N THR A 390 15.53 -10.47 2.61
CA THR A 390 14.92 -11.77 2.29
C THR A 390 13.39 -11.75 2.37
N HIS A 391 12.74 -12.72 1.72
CA HIS A 391 11.30 -12.93 1.87
C HIS A 391 10.94 -13.58 3.20
N ARG A 392 9.82 -13.15 3.79
CA ARG A 392 9.23 -13.80 4.96
C ARG A 392 8.57 -15.13 4.56
N THR A 393 8.80 -16.18 5.36
CA THR A 393 8.21 -17.51 5.15
C THR A 393 7.03 -17.81 6.10
N GLN A 394 6.72 -16.91 7.03
CA GLN A 394 5.70 -17.14 8.06
C GLN A 394 4.30 -17.34 7.47
N LEU A 395 3.97 -16.65 6.37
CA LEU A 395 2.66 -16.81 5.74
C LEU A 395 2.51 -18.22 5.18
N LEU A 396 3.46 -18.64 4.33
CA LEU A 396 3.44 -19.96 3.69
C LEU A 396 3.43 -21.10 4.71
N ARG A 397 4.28 -21.01 5.75
CA ARG A 397 4.28 -21.99 6.86
C ARG A 397 2.93 -22.05 7.58
N SER A 398 2.34 -20.89 7.88
CA SER A 398 1.04 -20.85 8.56
C SER A 398 -0.09 -21.41 7.70
N LEU A 399 -0.05 -21.21 6.39
CA LEU A 399 -1.07 -21.68 5.46
C LEU A 399 -0.90 -23.17 5.18
N ASP A 400 0.33 -23.66 4.99
CA ASP A 400 0.63 -25.09 4.84
C ASP A 400 0.15 -25.89 6.06
N MET A 401 0.39 -25.37 7.28
CA MET A 401 -0.11 -25.96 8.51
C MET A 401 -1.64 -25.98 8.63
N ARG A 402 -2.36 -25.09 7.96
CA ARG A 402 -3.83 -25.09 7.92
C ARG A 402 -4.34 -26.08 6.89
N GLU A 403 -3.71 -26.11 5.71
CA GLU A 403 -4.05 -27.07 4.66
C GLU A 403 -3.75 -28.51 5.08
N SER A 404 -2.69 -28.77 5.85
CA SER A 404 -2.41 -30.12 6.37
C SER A 404 -3.52 -30.65 7.27
N ARG A 405 -4.25 -29.77 7.95
CA ARG A 405 -5.42 -30.12 8.76
C ARG A 405 -6.65 -30.42 7.90
N ASP A 406 -6.81 -29.71 6.79
CA ASP A 406 -7.86 -30.01 5.80
C ASP A 406 -7.58 -31.34 5.08
N ARG A 407 -6.31 -31.65 4.79
CA ARG A 407 -5.88 -32.94 4.21
C ARG A 407 -6.07 -34.13 5.16
N ALA A 408 -6.08 -33.88 6.46
CA ALA A 408 -6.29 -34.91 7.48
C ALA A 408 -7.77 -35.28 7.67
N THR A 409 -8.69 -34.59 6.98
CA THR A 409 -10.13 -34.88 6.95
C THR A 409 -10.57 -35.33 5.56
N THR A 410 -11.76 -35.93 5.43
CA THR A 410 -12.30 -36.23 4.10
C THR A 410 -12.61 -34.93 3.34
N PRO A 411 -12.65 -34.92 1.98
CA PRO A 411 -12.95 -33.70 1.21
C PRO A 411 -14.29 -33.03 1.54
N THR A 412 -15.24 -33.79 2.11
CA THR A 412 -16.56 -33.30 2.52
C THR A 412 -16.61 -32.78 3.95
N GLU A 413 -15.63 -33.11 4.79
CA GLU A 413 -15.57 -32.69 6.18
C GLU A 413 -14.81 -31.37 6.32
N LEU A 414 -15.30 -30.52 7.24
CA LEU A 414 -14.68 -29.24 7.54
C LEU A 414 -13.83 -29.35 8.81
N ASN A 415 -12.52 -29.16 8.69
CA ASN A 415 -11.67 -29.02 9.87
C ASN A 415 -11.80 -27.60 10.46
N PRO A 416 -12.25 -27.42 11.72
CA PRO A 416 -12.45 -26.08 12.30
C PRO A 416 -11.16 -25.27 12.45
N LYS A 417 -9.99 -25.94 12.44
CA LYS A 417 -8.66 -25.31 12.49
C LYS A 417 -7.97 -25.27 11.12
N GLY A 418 -8.66 -25.72 10.08
CA GLY A 418 -8.24 -25.78 8.69
C GLY A 418 -8.26 -24.43 7.98
N LEU A 419 -7.97 -24.45 6.69
CA LEU A 419 -7.97 -23.26 5.83
C LEU A 419 -9.38 -22.98 5.30
N ARG A 420 -10.12 -24.01 4.90
CA ARG A 420 -11.51 -23.85 4.42
C ARG A 420 -12.41 -23.21 5.48
N ALA A 421 -12.34 -23.68 6.72
CA ALA A 421 -13.09 -23.09 7.83
C ALA A 421 -12.70 -21.62 8.08
N TYR A 422 -11.42 -21.28 7.88
CA TYR A 422 -10.97 -19.90 7.96
C TYR A 422 -11.58 -19.03 6.84
N TRP A 423 -11.64 -19.54 5.60
CA TRP A 423 -12.28 -18.83 4.50
C TRP A 423 -13.77 -18.57 4.75
N ILE A 424 -14.51 -19.59 5.20
CA ILE A 424 -15.93 -19.45 5.56
C ILE A 424 -16.12 -18.37 6.62
N LEU A 425 -15.28 -18.39 7.65
CA LEU A 425 -15.43 -17.47 8.78
C LEU A 425 -14.98 -16.03 8.46
N LYS A 426 -14.01 -15.84 7.56
CA LYS A 426 -13.27 -14.56 7.44
C LYS A 426 -13.22 -13.97 6.04
N ASN A 427 -13.55 -14.72 5.00
CA ASN A 427 -13.33 -14.29 3.61
C ASN A 427 -14.58 -14.43 2.72
N LEU A 428 -15.75 -14.76 3.27
CA LEU A 428 -17.01 -14.71 2.50
C LEU A 428 -17.53 -13.29 2.29
N SER A 429 -17.10 -12.33 3.11
CA SER A 429 -17.51 -10.93 2.99
C SER A 429 -16.37 -9.97 3.33
N SER A 430 -16.33 -8.82 2.67
CA SER A 430 -15.43 -7.71 3.02
C SER A 430 -15.82 -7.04 4.32
N VAL A 431 -14.98 -6.11 4.79
CA VAL A 431 -15.33 -5.22 5.92
C VAL A 431 -16.59 -4.40 5.67
N ASP A 432 -16.91 -4.12 4.40
CA ASP A 432 -18.10 -3.39 3.96
C ASP A 432 -19.30 -4.29 3.69
N GLY A 433 -19.20 -5.59 4.00
CA GLY A 433 -20.28 -6.56 3.77
C GLY A 433 -20.45 -6.99 2.31
N LEU A 434 -19.54 -6.61 1.41
CA LEU A 434 -19.59 -7.03 0.01
C LEU A 434 -19.18 -8.51 -0.15
N PRO A 435 -19.76 -9.26 -1.12
CA PRO A 435 -19.42 -10.67 -1.32
C PRO A 435 -17.94 -10.91 -1.66
N GLY A 436 -17.30 -11.81 -0.93
CA GLY A 436 -15.90 -12.22 -1.09
C GLY A 436 -15.74 -13.51 -1.89
N LEU A 437 -15.16 -14.53 -1.24
CA LEU A 437 -15.04 -15.88 -1.81
C LEU A 437 -16.40 -16.56 -1.93
N LEU A 438 -16.62 -17.26 -3.03
CA LEU A 438 -17.86 -17.95 -3.36
C LEU A 438 -17.68 -19.45 -3.57
N THR A 439 -16.56 -19.88 -4.16
CA THR A 439 -16.36 -21.29 -4.57
C THR A 439 -15.15 -21.94 -3.92
N ALA A 440 -14.10 -21.18 -3.59
CA ALA A 440 -12.90 -21.72 -2.94
C ALA A 440 -13.19 -22.47 -1.63
N PRO A 441 -14.09 -21.99 -0.73
CA PRO A 441 -14.44 -22.70 0.51
C PRO A 441 -15.04 -24.09 0.30
N ASP A 442 -15.74 -24.29 -0.81
CA ASP A 442 -16.45 -25.53 -1.16
C ASP A 442 -15.67 -26.41 -2.14
N SER A 443 -14.47 -25.99 -2.53
CA SER A 443 -13.60 -26.75 -3.42
C SER A 443 -13.32 -28.14 -2.83
N LYS A 444 -13.56 -29.15 -3.67
CA LYS A 444 -13.24 -30.56 -3.37
C LYS A 444 -11.83 -30.96 -3.82
N VAL A 445 -11.09 -30.02 -4.44
CA VAL A 445 -9.72 -30.26 -4.86
C VAL A 445 -8.83 -30.38 -3.63
N THR A 446 -8.19 -31.53 -3.45
CA THR A 446 -7.23 -31.74 -2.36
C THR A 446 -6.03 -30.83 -2.56
N SER A 447 -5.76 -29.97 -1.57
CA SER A 447 -4.64 -29.03 -1.63
C SER A 447 -3.31 -29.76 -1.50
N LEU A 448 -2.60 -29.92 -2.63
CA LEU A 448 -1.20 -30.37 -2.62
C LEU A 448 -0.29 -29.19 -2.26
N SER A 449 0.68 -29.42 -1.38
CA SER A 449 1.67 -28.43 -0.98
C SER A 449 3.06 -28.95 -1.32
N VAL A 450 3.72 -28.26 -2.25
CA VAL A 450 5.13 -28.47 -2.60
C VAL A 450 6.07 -27.58 -1.77
N PHE A 451 5.53 -26.87 -0.77
CA PHE A 451 6.31 -25.94 0.04
C PHE A 451 7.26 -26.68 0.98
N ASP A 452 8.56 -26.34 0.90
CA ASP A 452 9.56 -26.84 1.83
C ASP A 452 9.39 -26.21 3.22
N LYS A 453 8.64 -26.90 4.09
CA LYS A 453 8.40 -26.49 5.48
C LYS A 453 9.66 -26.55 6.35
N GLU A 454 10.64 -27.37 5.99
CA GLU A 454 11.89 -27.55 6.76
C GLU A 454 13.01 -26.62 6.27
N GLY A 455 12.79 -25.93 5.15
CA GLY A 455 13.71 -24.93 4.61
C GLY A 455 14.10 -23.84 5.60
N PRO A 456 15.16 -23.07 5.32
CA PRO A 456 15.71 -22.08 6.24
C PRO A 456 14.68 -21.01 6.62
N ARG A 457 14.75 -20.56 7.89
CA ARG A 457 13.99 -19.40 8.35
C ARG A 457 14.87 -18.16 8.24
N PRO A 458 14.36 -17.05 7.69
CA PRO A 458 15.02 -15.75 7.78
C PRO A 458 15.48 -15.46 9.21
N LYS A 459 16.78 -15.19 9.39
CA LYS A 459 17.29 -14.67 10.66
C LYS A 459 16.95 -13.18 10.70
N LEU A 460 16.07 -12.78 11.60
CA LEU A 460 15.83 -11.38 11.89
C LEU A 460 17.01 -10.86 12.72
N HIS A 461 17.69 -9.80 12.28
CA HIS A 461 18.60 -9.07 13.14
C HIS A 461 17.80 -8.53 14.34
N ARG A 462 18.20 -8.90 15.55
CA ARG A 462 17.67 -8.25 16.76
C ARG A 462 18.29 -6.86 16.81
N LEU A 463 17.47 -5.82 16.76
CA LEU A 463 17.92 -4.47 17.12
C LEU A 463 18.53 -4.52 18.53
N PRO A 464 19.64 -3.80 18.81
CA PRO A 464 20.23 -3.75 20.14
C PRO A 464 19.18 -3.36 21.18
N SER A 465 19.13 -4.13 22.26
CA SER A 465 18.22 -3.91 23.39
C SER A 465 18.61 -2.65 24.16
N GLY A 466 18.16 -1.49 23.67
CA GLY A 466 18.20 -0.22 24.39
C GLY A 466 16.92 0.07 25.19
N ASP A 467 15.80 -0.58 24.86
CA ASP A 467 14.49 -0.34 25.49
C ASP A 467 13.87 -1.65 26.02
N ALA A 468 14.60 -2.36 26.89
CA ALA A 468 14.08 -3.58 27.52
C ALA A 468 12.99 -3.31 28.58
N ASP A 469 12.80 -2.07 29.02
CA ASP A 469 11.84 -1.74 30.09
C ASP A 469 10.46 -1.28 29.60
N ALA A 470 10.24 -1.12 28.30
CA ALA A 470 8.90 -0.91 27.73
C ALA A 470 8.24 -2.20 27.18
N LEU A 471 8.94 -3.35 27.30
CA LEU A 471 8.54 -4.62 26.68
C LEU A 471 7.88 -5.64 27.64
N SER A 472 7.55 -5.27 28.88
CA SER A 472 6.78 -6.14 29.78
C SER A 472 5.31 -6.33 29.34
N THR A 473 4.79 -5.46 28.46
CA THR A 473 3.46 -5.61 27.83
C THR A 473 3.50 -6.39 26.51
N GLY A 474 4.67 -6.66 25.94
CA GLY A 474 4.83 -7.47 24.72
C GLY A 474 4.61 -8.97 24.96
N ALA A 475 4.93 -9.47 26.16
CA ALA A 475 4.61 -10.82 26.57
C ALA A 475 3.09 -11.05 26.62
N ALA A 476 2.30 -10.06 27.05
CA ALA A 476 0.84 -10.16 27.10
C ALA A 476 0.19 -10.26 25.71
N LEU A 477 0.80 -9.69 24.66
CA LEU A 477 0.31 -9.79 23.28
C LEU A 477 0.69 -11.11 22.60
N ALA A 478 1.89 -11.64 22.87
CA ALA A 478 2.27 -12.98 22.39
C ALA A 478 1.52 -14.10 23.14
N VAL A 479 1.30 -13.93 24.45
CA VAL A 479 0.51 -14.84 25.30
C VAL A 479 -0.98 -14.72 24.98
N GLY A 480 -1.50 -13.53 24.65
CA GLY A 480 -2.90 -13.37 24.22
C GLY A 480 -3.23 -14.13 22.92
N PHE A 481 -2.27 -14.30 22.02
CA PHE A 481 -2.43 -15.15 20.83
C PHE A 481 -2.35 -16.66 21.14
N ALA A 482 -1.64 -17.07 22.20
CA ALA A 482 -1.61 -18.44 22.67
C ALA A 482 -2.86 -18.81 23.51
N ILE A 483 -3.37 -17.90 24.34
CA ILE A 483 -4.56 -18.12 25.17
C ILE A 483 -5.85 -18.10 24.34
N GLY A 484 -5.92 -17.34 23.25
CA GLY A 484 -7.04 -17.43 22.29
C GLY A 484 -7.19 -18.83 21.65
N ALA A 485 -6.12 -19.64 21.63
CA ALA A 485 -6.19 -21.04 21.22
C ALA A 485 -6.61 -21.99 22.35
N LEU A 486 -6.50 -21.57 23.62
CA LEU A 486 -6.86 -22.37 24.79
C LEU A 486 -8.33 -22.16 25.21
N VAL A 487 -8.87 -20.94 25.07
CA VAL A 487 -10.30 -20.65 25.39
C VAL A 487 -11.25 -21.29 24.36
N ALA A 488 -10.79 -21.54 23.13
CA ALA A 488 -11.54 -22.31 22.14
C ALA A 488 -11.55 -23.83 22.42
N THR A 489 -10.84 -24.31 23.45
CA THR A 489 -10.76 -25.75 23.78
C THR A 489 -11.48 -26.15 25.08
N THR A 490 -12.15 -25.22 25.78
CA THR A 490 -12.87 -25.51 27.04
C THR A 490 -14.38 -25.21 27.01
N LEU A 491 -15.00 -25.08 25.84
CA LEU A 491 -16.47 -25.18 25.73
C LEU A 491 -16.86 -26.35 24.82
N PRO A 492 -16.97 -27.55 25.42
CA PRO A 492 -18.19 -28.31 25.24
C PRO A 492 -18.62 -28.94 26.56
N ARG A 493 -19.70 -28.44 27.19
CA ARG A 493 -20.59 -29.15 28.15
C ARG A 493 -21.44 -28.21 29.03
N ILE A 494 -22.20 -27.26 28.46
CA ILE A 494 -23.39 -26.73 29.15
C ILE A 494 -24.43 -26.34 28.10
N LEU A 495 -24.94 -27.29 27.32
CA LEU A 495 -26.22 -27.19 26.59
C LEU A 495 -26.75 -28.60 26.34
N SER A 496 -27.03 -29.33 27.43
CA SER A 496 -27.87 -30.53 27.40
C SER A 496 -28.41 -30.79 28.80
N VAL A 497 -29.36 -29.97 29.26
CA VAL A 497 -30.41 -30.29 30.24
C VAL A 497 -31.32 -29.04 30.30
N THR A 498 -32.63 -29.29 30.42
CA THR A 498 -33.79 -28.36 30.32
C THR A 498 -34.22 -28.13 28.86
N GLY A 499 -35.31 -28.68 28.35
CA GLY A 499 -36.55 -29.12 29.00
C GLY A 499 -37.65 -28.13 28.63
N ASN A 500 -38.46 -28.50 27.63
CA ASN A 500 -39.74 -27.93 27.20
C ASN A 500 -40.27 -26.71 27.96
N VAL A 501 -40.39 -25.57 27.26
CA VAL A 501 -41.48 -24.62 27.51
C VAL A 501 -42.04 -24.14 26.17
N SER A 502 -43.27 -24.57 25.92
CA SER A 502 -44.18 -24.08 24.88
C SER A 502 -44.64 -22.67 25.23
N ILE A 503 -44.61 -21.74 24.27
CA ILE A 503 -45.44 -20.53 24.33
C ILE A 503 -46.26 -20.47 23.04
N ARG A 504 -47.59 -20.59 23.22
CA ARG A 504 -48.63 -20.33 22.22
C ARG A 504 -48.98 -18.83 22.24
N ALA A 505 -49.43 -18.40 21.06
CA ALA A 505 -50.05 -17.13 20.67
C ALA A 505 -49.11 -15.93 20.55
#